data_AF-A0A2R4WH37-F1
#
_entry.id   AF-A0A2R4WH37-F1
#
_cell.length_a   1.000
_cell.length_b   1.000
_cell.length_c   1.000
_cell.angle_alpha   90.00
_cell.angle_beta   90.00
_cell.angle_gamma   90.00
#
_symmetry.space_group_name_H-M   'P 1'
#
loop_
_entity.id
_entity.type
_entity.pdbx_description
1 polymer ?
#
loop_
_entity_poly.entity_id
_entity_poly.type
_entity_poly.pdbx_seq_one_letter_code
_entity_poly.pdbx_strand_id
1 'polypeptide(L)'
;MSDPYLYEFLYRGRPAGSAEAPAWHVVLGQHVTPPGASEPQFVSSGALTPAQAEAAGFPLSTVLAGIDAAALAGRDAALAEAAAARQERDALAAELAALQGRAVPASPLVVSDPLVVSDRQFFQALAQAGAITPDEALAAVMTGRLPARIEAAVAGLPEAERFAARMLVSGATTFERGHPMVARLGAALGYDAAALDALWHEAASL
;
A
#
# COMPACT_ATOMS: atom_id res chain seq x y z
N MET A 1 -40.99 34.14 -10.69
CA MET A 1 -39.77 34.35 -11.47
C MET A 1 -38.64 34.48 -10.47
N SER A 2 -37.49 33.82 -10.68
CA SER A 2 -36.31 34.10 -9.85
C SER A 2 -35.76 35.49 -10.18
N ASP A 3 -35.09 36.15 -9.26
CA ASP A 3 -34.42 37.42 -9.59
C ASP A 3 -33.25 37.16 -10.56
N PRO A 4 -32.99 38.07 -11.53
CA PRO A 4 -31.85 37.92 -12.42
C PRO A 4 -30.55 38.02 -11.62
N TYR A 5 -29.57 37.19 -11.98
CA TYR A 5 -28.24 37.19 -11.37
C TYR A 5 -27.16 37.33 -12.44
N LEU A 6 -25.96 37.76 -12.02
CA LEU A 6 -24.80 37.82 -12.90
C LEU A 6 -24.44 36.40 -13.33
N TYR A 7 -24.64 36.08 -14.61
CA TYR A 7 -24.31 34.78 -15.18
C TYR A 7 -22.93 34.77 -15.83
N GLU A 8 -22.60 35.84 -16.56
CA GLU A 8 -21.29 36.00 -17.20
C GLU A 8 -20.82 37.44 -17.08
N PHE A 9 -19.52 37.62 -16.84
CA PHE A 9 -18.83 38.90 -16.94
C PHE A 9 -17.63 38.76 -17.88
N LEU A 10 -17.61 39.58 -18.93
CA LEU A 10 -16.52 39.61 -19.90
C LEU A 10 -15.84 40.97 -19.85
N TYR A 11 -14.57 40.98 -19.46
CA TYR A 11 -13.69 42.14 -19.60
C TYR A 11 -12.78 41.96 -20.81
N ARG A 12 -12.83 42.89 -21.77
CA ARG A 12 -11.94 42.89 -22.92
C ARG A 12 -10.77 43.83 -22.65
N GLY A 13 -9.63 43.24 -22.28
CA GLY A 13 -8.37 43.97 -22.13
C GLY A 13 -7.89 44.64 -23.42
N ARG A 14 -6.88 45.49 -23.29
CA ARG A 14 -6.21 46.15 -24.42
C ARG A 14 -4.70 46.11 -24.27
N PRO A 15 -3.96 46.06 -25.40
CA PRO A 15 -2.52 46.26 -25.39
C PRO A 15 -2.17 47.64 -24.82
N ALA A 16 -1.01 47.74 -24.18
CA ALA A 16 -0.48 49.02 -23.70
C ALA A 16 -0.40 50.04 -24.85
N GLY A 17 -0.88 51.26 -24.62
CA GLY A 17 -0.88 52.34 -25.60
C GLY A 17 -2.08 52.37 -26.56
N SER A 18 -3.06 51.47 -26.41
CA SER A 18 -4.31 51.55 -27.17
C SER A 18 -5.13 52.78 -26.75
N ALA A 19 -5.70 53.49 -27.74
CA ALA A 19 -6.62 54.62 -27.52
C ALA A 19 -8.09 54.18 -27.35
N GLU A 20 -8.40 52.89 -27.53
CA GLU A 20 -9.76 52.38 -27.30
C GLU A 20 -10.05 52.28 -25.81
N ALA A 21 -11.24 52.75 -25.41
CA ALA A 21 -11.71 52.56 -24.06
C ALA A 21 -11.90 51.05 -23.76
N PRO A 22 -11.49 50.57 -22.58
CA PRO A 22 -11.78 49.21 -22.15
C PRO A 22 -13.29 48.93 -22.20
N ALA A 23 -13.66 47.80 -22.80
CA ALA A 23 -15.06 47.40 -22.92
C ALA A 23 -15.34 46.19 -22.04
N TRP A 24 -16.44 46.26 -21.30
CA TRP A 24 -16.95 45.14 -20.52
C TRP A 24 -18.42 44.92 -20.83
N HIS A 25 -18.85 43.67 -20.69
CA HIS A 25 -20.25 43.28 -20.85
C HIS A 25 -20.62 42.28 -19.75
N VAL A 26 -21.89 42.28 -19.38
CA VAL A 26 -22.46 41.24 -18.51
C VAL A 26 -23.57 40.51 -19.25
N VAL A 27 -23.76 39.25 -18.90
CA VAL A 27 -24.96 38.48 -19.25
C VAL A 27 -25.66 38.16 -17.95
N LEU A 28 -26.95 38.46 -17.88
CA LEU A 28 -27.78 38.11 -16.74
C LEU A 28 -28.48 36.77 -17.02
N GLY A 29 -28.48 35.90 -16.02
CA GLY A 29 -29.17 34.62 -16.04
C GLY A 29 -30.40 34.67 -15.14
N GLN A 30 -31.44 33.93 -15.52
CA GLN A 30 -32.66 33.82 -14.75
C GLN A 30 -33.31 32.46 -14.99
N HIS A 31 -33.90 31.87 -13.95
CA HIS A 31 -34.80 30.73 -14.11
C HIS A 31 -36.25 31.21 -14.13
N VAL A 32 -36.94 30.88 -15.22
CA VAL A 32 -38.34 31.24 -15.48
C VAL A 32 -39.14 29.98 -15.73
N THR A 33 -40.41 29.93 -15.33
CA THR A 33 -41.32 28.83 -15.67
C THR A 33 -42.30 29.35 -16.71
N PRO A 34 -42.09 29.05 -18.01
CA PRO A 34 -43.00 29.49 -19.05
C PRO A 34 -44.41 28.91 -18.87
N PRO A 35 -45.45 29.58 -19.38
CA PRO A 35 -46.80 29.01 -19.39
C PRO A 35 -46.81 27.63 -20.08
N GLY A 36 -47.28 26.61 -19.36
CA GLY A 36 -47.35 25.23 -19.86
C GLY A 36 -46.09 24.38 -19.63
N ALA A 37 -45.03 24.93 -19.05
CA ALA A 37 -43.85 24.15 -18.65
C ALA A 37 -44.05 23.53 -17.25
N SER A 38 -43.62 22.28 -17.09
CA SER A 38 -43.61 21.57 -15.80
C SER A 38 -42.41 21.93 -14.92
N GLU A 39 -41.33 22.44 -15.53
CA GLU A 39 -40.07 22.74 -14.85
C GLU A 39 -39.54 24.14 -15.19
N PRO A 40 -38.81 24.80 -14.28
CA PRO A 40 -38.12 26.05 -14.57
C PRO A 40 -37.06 25.87 -15.68
N GLN A 41 -36.98 26.84 -16.56
CA GLN A 41 -36.02 26.91 -17.66
C GLN A 41 -35.08 28.09 -17.45
N PHE A 42 -33.80 27.89 -17.76
CA PHE A 42 -32.81 28.95 -17.76
C PHE A 42 -32.98 29.84 -19.01
N VAL A 43 -32.96 31.16 -18.79
CA VAL A 43 -32.94 32.17 -19.85
C VAL A 43 -31.84 33.18 -19.56
N SER A 44 -31.27 33.76 -20.62
CA SER A 44 -30.23 34.79 -20.51
C SER A 44 -30.58 36.06 -21.28
N SER A 45 -30.07 37.20 -20.80
CA SER A 45 -30.35 38.52 -21.39
C SER A 45 -29.62 38.80 -22.72
N GLY A 46 -28.66 37.96 -23.10
CA GLY A 46 -27.59 38.34 -24.04
C GLY A 46 -26.60 39.34 -23.40
N ALA A 47 -25.59 39.75 -24.17
CA ALA A 47 -24.54 40.67 -23.69
C ALA A 47 -25.10 42.09 -23.55
N LEU A 48 -25.10 42.59 -22.31
CA LEU A 48 -25.50 43.96 -21.99
C LEU A 48 -24.30 44.91 -22.09
N THR A 49 -24.53 46.08 -22.67
CA THR A 49 -23.59 47.21 -22.59
C THR A 49 -23.46 47.71 -21.15
N PRO A 50 -22.38 48.45 -20.81
CA PRO A 50 -22.22 49.03 -19.47
C PRO A 50 -23.44 49.82 -18.97
N ALA A 51 -24.02 50.69 -19.80
CA ALA A 51 -25.19 51.49 -19.43
C ALA A 51 -26.44 50.63 -19.17
N GLN A 52 -26.64 49.56 -19.95
CA GLN A 52 -27.75 48.62 -19.74
C GLN A 52 -27.56 47.79 -18.46
N ALA A 53 -26.32 47.39 -18.17
CA ALA A 53 -25.97 46.68 -16.94
C ALA A 53 -26.21 47.54 -15.70
N GLU A 54 -25.79 48.80 -15.73
CA GLU A 54 -26.05 49.77 -14.66
C GLU A 54 -27.55 49.98 -14.42
N ALA A 55 -28.32 50.18 -15.49
CA ALA A 55 -29.78 50.31 -15.40
C ALA A 55 -30.45 49.05 -14.85
N ALA A 56 -29.87 47.88 -15.08
CA ALA A 56 -30.32 46.60 -14.53
C ALA A 56 -29.84 46.32 -13.09
N GLY A 57 -29.10 47.25 -12.46
CA GLY A 57 -28.59 47.10 -11.09
C GLY A 57 -27.25 46.36 -10.97
N PHE A 58 -26.52 46.18 -12.07
CA PHE A 58 -25.21 45.53 -12.11
C PHE A 58 -24.11 46.51 -12.58
N PRO A 59 -23.86 47.62 -11.87
CA PRO A 59 -22.73 48.49 -12.19
C PRO A 59 -21.41 47.74 -11.97
N LEU A 60 -20.36 48.13 -12.71
CA LEU A 60 -19.06 47.46 -12.66
C LEU A 60 -18.51 47.32 -11.23
N SER A 61 -18.66 48.35 -10.40
CA SER A 61 -18.21 48.32 -9.00
C SER A 61 -18.90 47.23 -8.17
N THR A 62 -20.19 47.00 -8.40
CA THR A 62 -20.94 45.93 -7.72
C THR A 62 -20.54 44.56 -8.24
N VAL A 63 -20.33 44.43 -9.55
CA VAL A 63 -19.84 43.18 -10.17
C VAL A 63 -18.48 42.79 -9.58
N LEU A 64 -17.52 43.72 -9.56
CA LEU A 64 -16.18 43.45 -9.02
C LEU A 64 -16.23 43.17 -7.51
N ALA A 65 -16.99 43.94 -6.74
CA ALA A 65 -17.15 43.68 -5.30
C ALA A 65 -17.76 42.31 -5.01
N GLY A 66 -18.72 41.86 -5.82
CA GLY A 66 -19.31 40.53 -5.72
C GLY A 66 -18.32 39.41 -6.04
N ILE A 67 -17.50 39.60 -7.09
CA ILE A 67 -16.44 38.65 -7.46
C ILE A 67 -15.39 38.57 -6.34
N ASP A 68 -14.93 39.70 -5.82
CA ASP A 68 -13.96 39.76 -4.73
C ASP A 68 -14.50 39.10 -3.46
N ALA A 69 -15.76 39.38 -3.09
CA ALA A 69 -16.41 38.77 -1.95
C ALA A 69 -16.53 37.25 -2.11
N ALA A 70 -16.91 36.76 -3.29
CA ALA A 70 -16.99 35.33 -3.58
C ALA A 70 -15.61 34.65 -3.53
N ALA A 71 -14.57 35.30 -4.07
CA ALA A 71 -13.21 34.79 -4.02
C ALA A 71 -12.68 34.70 -2.58
N LEU A 72 -12.93 35.74 -1.76
CA LEU A 72 -12.56 35.75 -0.35
C LEU A 72 -13.31 34.66 0.43
N ALA A 73 -14.63 34.52 0.22
CA ALA A 73 -15.42 33.47 0.85
C ALA A 73 -14.91 32.07 0.47
N GLY A 74 -14.58 31.84 -0.81
CA GLY A 74 -14.00 30.58 -1.28
C GLY A 74 -12.63 30.29 -0.64
N ARG A 75 -11.77 31.31 -0.51
CA ARG A 75 -10.48 31.18 0.19
C ARG A 75 -10.69 30.80 1.65
N ASP A 76 -11.59 31.48 2.34
CA ASP A 76 -11.83 31.27 3.76
C ASP A 76 -12.44 29.88 4.02
N ALA A 77 -13.32 29.41 3.14
CA ALA A 77 -13.83 28.03 3.16
C ALA A 77 -12.69 27.00 2.97
N ALA A 78 -11.82 27.19 1.97
CA ALA A 78 -10.69 26.31 1.73
C ALA A 78 -9.70 26.27 2.91
N LEU A 79 -9.49 27.41 3.58
CA LEU A 79 -8.66 27.48 4.79
C LEU A 79 -9.30 26.71 5.95
N ALA A 80 -10.62 26.80 6.12
CA ALA A 80 -11.36 26.05 7.14
C ALA A 80 -11.30 24.53 6.88
N GLU A 81 -11.49 24.09 5.64
CA GLU A 81 -11.35 22.68 5.24
C GLU A 81 -9.93 22.17 5.50
N ALA A 82 -8.91 22.95 5.12
CA ALA A 82 -7.52 22.58 5.36
C ALA A 82 -7.18 22.50 6.86
N ALA A 83 -7.77 23.35 7.69
CA ALA A 83 -7.61 23.29 9.14
C ALA A 83 -8.25 22.02 9.73
N ALA A 84 -9.47 21.68 9.29
CA ALA A 84 -10.17 20.47 9.72
C ALA A 84 -9.38 19.20 9.34
N ALA A 85 -8.89 19.12 8.10
CA ALA A 85 -8.09 17.99 7.63
C ALA A 85 -6.78 17.83 8.42
N ARG A 86 -6.12 18.94 8.81
CA ARG A 86 -4.93 18.88 9.67
C ARG A 86 -5.27 18.35 11.06
N GLN A 87 -6.37 18.82 11.65
CA GLN A 87 -6.81 18.35 12.96
C GLN A 87 -7.12 16.84 12.94
N GLU A 88 -7.79 16.35 11.90
CA GLU A 88 -8.07 14.91 11.74
C GLU A 88 -6.79 14.10 11.59
N ARG A 89 -5.87 14.54 10.72
CA ARG A 89 -4.56 13.90 10.56
C ARG A 89 -3.79 13.83 11.88
N ASP A 90 -3.78 14.93 12.63
CA ASP A 90 -3.04 15.02 13.89
C ASP A 90 -3.69 14.10 14.97
N ALA A 91 -5.02 13.99 14.97
CA ALA A 91 -5.75 13.04 15.82
C ALA A 91 -5.43 11.58 15.46
N LEU A 92 -5.44 11.24 14.17
CA LEU A 92 -5.06 9.90 13.69
C LEU A 92 -3.60 9.57 13.99
N ALA A 93 -2.69 10.54 13.87
CA ALA A 93 -1.29 10.35 14.22
C ALA A 93 -1.13 10.09 15.73
N ALA A 94 -1.88 10.79 16.58
CA ALA A 94 -1.88 10.55 18.02
C ALA A 94 -2.47 9.17 18.38
N GLU A 95 -3.55 8.76 17.70
CA GLU A 95 -4.13 7.42 17.87
C GLU A 95 -3.16 6.32 17.43
N LEU A 96 -2.51 6.49 16.28
CA LEU A 96 -1.49 5.56 15.78
C LEU A 96 -0.32 5.45 16.77
N ALA A 97 0.17 6.58 17.30
CA ALA A 97 1.22 6.58 18.30
C ALA A 97 0.77 5.89 19.61
N ALA A 98 -0.47 6.09 20.04
CA ALA A 98 -1.03 5.42 21.20
C ALA A 98 -1.17 3.90 20.98
N LEU A 99 -1.57 3.46 19.79
CA LEU A 99 -1.63 2.05 19.42
C LEU A 99 -0.23 1.42 19.36
N GLN A 100 0.75 2.13 18.79
CA GLN A 100 2.15 1.69 18.76
C GLN A 100 2.75 1.61 20.17
N GLY A 101 2.40 2.53 21.08
CA GLY A 101 2.84 2.49 22.47
C GLY A 101 2.12 1.43 23.32
N ARG A 102 0.89 1.03 22.94
CA ARG A 102 0.10 -0.04 23.59
C ARG A 102 0.38 -1.41 23.03
N ALA A 103 0.88 -1.50 21.80
CA ALA A 103 1.58 -2.68 21.37
C ALA A 103 2.71 -2.86 22.38
N VAL A 104 2.55 -3.83 23.29
CA VAL A 104 3.67 -4.42 24.02
C VAL A 104 4.75 -4.54 22.95
N PRO A 105 5.98 -4.01 23.13
CA PRO A 105 7.04 -4.29 22.18
C PRO A 105 6.93 -5.79 22.00
N ALA A 106 6.65 -6.26 20.78
CA ALA A 106 6.64 -7.68 20.52
C ALA A 106 7.99 -8.10 21.05
N SER A 107 7.99 -8.68 22.26
CA SER A 107 9.19 -9.05 22.99
C SER A 107 9.89 -9.86 21.96
N PRO A 108 11.01 -9.36 21.37
CA PRO A 108 11.39 -9.69 20.01
C PRO A 108 11.16 -11.17 19.94
N LEU A 109 10.14 -11.59 19.17
CA LEU A 109 9.99 -13.02 18.93
C LEU A 109 11.41 -13.34 18.53
N VAL A 110 12.10 -14.12 19.37
CA VAL A 110 13.43 -14.55 19.02
C VAL A 110 13.09 -15.35 17.80
N VAL A 111 13.21 -14.70 16.65
CA VAL A 111 13.25 -15.33 15.36
C VAL A 111 14.55 -16.06 15.55
N SER A 112 14.44 -17.28 16.08
CA SER A 112 15.51 -18.25 15.99
C SER A 112 15.85 -18.17 14.52
N ASP A 113 17.02 -17.61 14.22
CA ASP A 113 17.52 -17.49 12.86
C ASP A 113 17.15 -18.79 12.16
N PRO A 114 16.57 -18.77 10.93
CA PRO A 114 16.45 -20.01 10.20
C PRO A 114 17.88 -20.54 10.07
N LEU A 115 18.24 -21.49 10.93
CA LEU A 115 19.52 -22.17 10.90
C LEU A 115 19.50 -22.99 9.62
N VAL A 116 20.00 -22.35 8.56
CA VAL A 116 20.20 -22.94 7.25
C VAL A 116 21.61 -23.51 7.25
N VAL A 117 21.72 -24.81 7.02
CA VAL A 117 23.00 -25.49 6.88
C VAL A 117 23.12 -26.03 5.46
N SER A 118 24.31 -25.99 4.88
CA SER A 118 24.57 -26.61 3.58
C SER A 118 24.42 -28.14 3.65
N ASP A 119 24.23 -28.77 2.50
CA ASP A 119 24.26 -30.22 2.34
C ASP A 119 25.49 -30.87 2.97
N ARG A 120 26.67 -30.29 2.73
CA ARG A 120 27.94 -30.71 3.32
C ARG A 120 27.90 -30.65 4.83
N GLN A 121 27.49 -29.52 5.41
CA GLN A 121 27.41 -29.33 6.86
C GLN A 121 26.45 -30.33 7.50
N PHE A 122 25.30 -30.57 6.89
CA PHE A 122 24.29 -31.51 7.35
C PHE A 122 24.81 -32.96 7.38
N PHE A 123 25.34 -33.47 6.27
CA PHE A 123 25.86 -34.84 6.21
C PHE A 123 27.14 -35.03 7.04
N GLN A 124 27.99 -33.99 7.15
CA GLN A 124 29.17 -34.03 8.01
C GLN A 124 28.78 -34.10 9.49
N ALA A 125 27.78 -33.34 9.94
CA ALA A 125 27.28 -33.40 11.31
C ALA A 125 26.63 -34.76 11.62
N LEU A 126 25.86 -35.33 10.68
CA LEU A 126 25.29 -36.68 10.85
C LEU A 126 26.36 -37.77 10.99
N ALA A 127 27.48 -37.65 10.28
CA ALA A 127 28.61 -38.57 10.44
C ALA A 127 29.31 -38.39 11.80
N GLN A 128 29.51 -37.16 12.25
CA GLN A 128 30.10 -36.87 13.56
C GLN A 128 29.20 -37.34 14.71
N ALA A 129 27.88 -37.23 14.55
CA ALA A 129 26.88 -37.75 15.47
C ALA A 129 26.73 -39.29 15.41
N GLY A 130 27.44 -39.98 14.52
CA GLY A 130 27.40 -41.43 14.36
C GLY A 130 26.08 -41.97 13.76
N ALA A 131 25.27 -41.10 13.17
CA ALA A 131 24.02 -41.52 12.53
C ALA A 131 24.26 -42.24 11.20
N ILE A 132 25.30 -41.83 10.47
CA ILE A 132 25.78 -42.42 9.22
C ILE A 132 27.31 -42.58 9.28
N THR A 133 27.87 -43.41 8.41
CA THR A 133 29.33 -43.54 8.30
C THR A 133 29.95 -42.37 7.51
N PRO A 134 31.24 -42.06 7.72
CA PRO A 134 31.93 -41.03 6.92
C PRO A 134 31.88 -41.28 5.41
N ASP A 135 31.97 -42.54 4.99
CA ASP A 135 31.90 -42.92 3.57
C ASP A 135 30.50 -42.67 2.98
N GLU A 136 29.45 -42.88 3.77
CA GLU A 136 28.08 -42.54 3.38
C GLU A 136 27.86 -41.03 3.31
N ALA A 137 28.45 -40.25 4.22
CA ALA A 137 28.38 -38.79 4.18
C ALA A 137 29.09 -38.22 2.94
N LEU A 138 30.29 -38.73 2.62
CA LEU A 138 31.01 -38.34 1.40
C LEU A 138 30.24 -38.74 0.14
N ALA A 139 29.66 -39.93 0.12
CA ALA A 139 28.81 -40.38 -0.99
C ALA A 139 27.58 -39.50 -1.21
N ALA A 140 26.94 -39.07 -0.12
CA ALA A 140 25.77 -38.19 -0.17
C ALA A 140 26.13 -36.83 -0.78
N VAL A 141 27.23 -36.22 -0.34
CA VAL A 141 27.68 -34.90 -0.83
C VAL A 141 28.25 -34.98 -2.25
N MET A 142 29.06 -35.99 -2.57
CA MET A 142 29.76 -36.05 -3.86
C MET A 142 28.91 -36.61 -5.00
N THR A 143 28.02 -37.57 -4.70
CA THR A 143 27.26 -38.31 -5.72
C THR A 143 25.75 -38.21 -5.55
N GLY A 144 25.25 -37.49 -4.53
CA GLY A 144 23.82 -37.42 -4.22
C GLY A 144 23.24 -38.74 -3.71
N ARG A 145 24.08 -39.73 -3.38
CA ARG A 145 23.66 -41.06 -2.97
C ARG A 145 23.24 -41.05 -1.50
N LEU A 146 21.96 -41.30 -1.28
CA LEU A 146 21.35 -41.23 0.03
C LEU A 146 21.86 -42.37 0.95
N PRO A 147 22.29 -42.09 2.19
CA PRO A 147 22.68 -43.12 3.16
C PRO A 147 21.54 -44.09 3.46
N ALA A 148 21.86 -45.37 3.68
CA ALA A 148 20.86 -46.43 3.84
C ALA A 148 19.86 -46.15 4.98
N ARG A 149 20.34 -45.51 6.05
CA ARG A 149 19.51 -45.12 7.20
C ARG A 149 18.47 -44.05 6.84
N ILE A 150 18.85 -43.10 5.98
CA ILE A 150 17.94 -42.06 5.50
C ILE A 150 16.98 -42.62 4.46
N GLU A 151 17.44 -43.55 3.61
CA GLU A 151 16.54 -44.28 2.70
C GLU A 151 15.47 -45.08 3.45
N ALA A 152 15.85 -45.76 4.54
CA ALA A 152 14.92 -46.48 5.39
C ALA A 152 13.89 -45.54 6.04
N ALA A 153 14.33 -44.36 6.51
CA ALA A 153 13.46 -43.33 7.06
C ALA A 153 12.46 -42.81 6.02
N VAL A 154 12.91 -42.55 4.78
CA VAL A 154 12.04 -42.15 3.67
C VAL A 154 11.07 -43.27 3.28
N ALA A 155 11.49 -44.54 3.31
CA ALA A 155 10.62 -45.69 3.04
C ALA A 155 9.50 -45.84 4.09
N GLY A 156 9.73 -45.39 5.33
CA GLY A 156 8.73 -45.35 6.39
C GLY A 156 7.64 -44.28 6.21
N LEU A 157 7.81 -43.32 5.29
CA LEU A 157 6.81 -42.29 5.01
C LEU A 157 5.63 -42.84 4.18
N PRO A 158 4.46 -42.17 4.20
CA PRO A 158 3.33 -42.48 3.32
C PRO A 158 3.77 -42.44 1.85
N GLU A 159 3.25 -43.34 1.02
CA GLU A 159 3.68 -43.51 -0.38
C GLU A 159 3.62 -42.21 -1.20
N ALA A 160 2.61 -41.37 -0.96
CA ALA A 160 2.44 -40.06 -1.59
C ALA A 160 3.58 -39.06 -1.28
N GLU A 161 4.28 -39.22 -0.16
CA GLU A 161 5.32 -38.29 0.30
C GLU A 161 6.75 -38.77 0.00
N ARG A 162 6.94 -40.06 -0.31
CA ARG A 162 8.27 -40.68 -0.50
C ARG A 162 9.07 -40.05 -1.64
N PHE A 163 8.41 -39.75 -2.75
CA PHE A 163 9.06 -39.16 -3.92
C PHE A 163 9.55 -37.73 -3.63
N ALA A 164 8.69 -36.91 -3.02
CA ALA A 164 9.03 -35.54 -2.64
C ALA A 164 10.15 -35.52 -1.58
N ALA A 165 10.10 -36.41 -0.59
CA ALA A 165 11.14 -36.54 0.43
C ALA A 165 12.48 -36.96 -0.18
N ARG A 166 12.50 -37.97 -1.06
CA ARG A 166 13.74 -38.42 -1.74
C ARG A 166 14.33 -37.32 -2.63
N MET A 167 13.48 -36.62 -3.39
CA MET A 167 13.92 -35.52 -4.26
C MET A 167 14.51 -34.36 -3.46
N LEU A 168 13.89 -34.01 -2.33
CA LEU A 168 14.39 -32.96 -1.45
C LEU A 168 15.72 -33.36 -0.83
N VAL A 169 15.87 -34.54 -0.24
CA VAL A 169 17.11 -34.90 0.46
C VAL A 169 18.28 -35.18 -0.50
N SER A 170 18.01 -35.68 -1.72
CA SER A 170 19.05 -35.96 -2.72
C SER A 170 19.43 -34.73 -3.56
N GLY A 171 18.52 -33.76 -3.72
CA GLY A 171 18.71 -32.56 -4.53
C GLY A 171 18.89 -31.26 -3.75
N ALA A 172 18.67 -31.25 -2.43
CA ALA A 172 18.85 -30.06 -1.60
C ALA A 172 20.34 -29.74 -1.44
N THR A 173 20.70 -28.51 -1.79
CA THR A 173 22.00 -27.92 -1.49
C THR A 173 22.02 -27.23 -0.11
N THR A 174 20.84 -26.98 0.46
CA THR A 174 20.65 -26.34 1.77
C THR A 174 19.48 -26.97 2.52
N PHE A 175 19.62 -27.05 3.85
CA PHE A 175 18.65 -27.62 4.77
C PHE A 175 18.27 -26.60 5.85
N GLU A 176 16.99 -26.23 5.87
CA GLU A 176 16.45 -25.30 6.87
C GLU A 176 15.83 -26.06 8.03
N ARG A 177 16.23 -25.76 9.28
CA ARG A 177 15.68 -26.41 10.49
C ARG A 177 14.16 -26.28 10.59
N GLY A 178 13.61 -25.16 10.12
CA GLY A 178 12.18 -24.85 10.14
C GLY A 178 11.36 -25.61 9.10
N HIS A 179 11.99 -26.35 8.17
CA HIS A 179 11.25 -27.05 7.13
C HIS A 179 10.51 -28.28 7.70
N PRO A 180 9.20 -28.46 7.45
CA PRO A 180 8.39 -29.53 8.06
C PRO A 180 8.90 -30.94 7.74
N MET A 181 9.60 -31.12 6.61
CA MET A 181 10.23 -32.38 6.25
C MET A 181 11.42 -32.75 7.15
N VAL A 182 12.20 -31.76 7.65
CA VAL A 182 13.33 -32.00 8.55
C VAL A 182 12.84 -32.60 9.87
N ALA A 183 11.75 -32.07 10.42
CA ALA A 183 11.14 -32.60 11.62
C ALA A 183 10.63 -34.04 11.42
N ARG A 184 10.01 -34.33 10.26
CA ARG A 184 9.51 -35.67 9.92
C ARG A 184 10.65 -36.68 9.72
N LEU A 185 11.70 -36.29 9.00
CA LEU A 185 12.86 -37.14 8.75
C LEU A 185 13.65 -37.39 10.04
N GLY A 186 13.85 -36.35 10.86
CA GLY A 186 14.48 -36.46 12.16
C GLY A 186 13.75 -37.42 13.08
N ALA A 187 12.42 -37.30 13.19
CA ALA A 187 11.60 -38.24 13.96
C ALA A 187 11.75 -39.69 13.44
N ALA A 188 11.77 -39.89 12.12
CA ALA A 188 11.98 -41.21 11.52
C ALA A 188 13.39 -41.78 11.75
N LEU A 189 14.40 -40.92 11.93
CA LEU A 189 15.78 -41.29 12.28
C LEU A 189 15.98 -41.49 13.80
N GLY A 190 14.97 -41.15 14.61
CA GLY A 190 14.98 -41.25 16.07
C GLY A 190 15.47 -39.99 16.79
N TYR A 191 15.55 -38.86 16.11
CA TYR A 191 15.86 -37.56 16.72
C TYR A 191 14.58 -36.89 17.23
N ASP A 192 14.60 -36.43 18.48
CA ASP A 192 13.60 -35.50 18.98
C ASP A 192 13.93 -34.05 18.56
N ALA A 193 13.03 -33.12 18.86
CA ALA A 193 13.20 -31.72 18.47
C ALA A 193 14.48 -31.09 19.04
N ALA A 194 14.86 -31.42 20.27
CA ALA A 194 16.03 -30.89 20.94
C ALA A 194 17.33 -31.45 20.34
N ALA A 195 17.35 -32.74 20.01
CA ALA A 195 18.48 -33.39 19.37
C ALA A 195 18.68 -32.89 17.92
N LEU A 196 17.60 -32.56 17.20
CA LEU A 196 17.71 -31.88 15.91
C LEU A 196 18.25 -30.46 16.05
N ASP A 197 17.84 -29.70 17.07
CA ASP A 197 18.35 -28.34 17.29
C ASP A 197 19.86 -28.37 17.62
N ALA A 198 20.30 -29.31 18.45
CA ALA A 198 21.71 -29.53 18.74
C ALA A 198 22.50 -29.90 17.47
N LEU A 199 21.98 -30.84 16.66
CA LEU A 199 22.60 -31.23 15.38
C LEU A 199 22.73 -30.05 14.42
N TRP A 200 21.73 -29.17 14.35
CA TRP A 200 21.77 -27.99 13.48
C TRP A 200 22.76 -26.93 13.96
N HIS A 201 22.89 -26.73 15.28
CA HIS A 201 23.92 -25.85 15.84
C HIS A 201 25.34 -26.38 15.61
N GLU A 202 25.54 -27.70 15.76
CA GLU A 202 26.81 -28.34 15.44
C GLU A 202 27.13 -28.22 13.94
N ALA A 203 26.18 -28.53 13.07
CA ALA A 203 26.33 -28.40 11.62
C ALA A 203 26.66 -26.98 11.17
N ALA A 204 26.04 -25.96 11.78
CA ALA A 204 26.32 -24.56 11.47
C ALA A 204 27.74 -24.10 11.87
N SER A 205 28.43 -24.87 12.73
CA SER A 205 29.81 -24.59 13.15
C SER A 205 30.90 -25.24 12.29
N LEU A 206 30.51 -26.06 11.30
CA LEU A 206 31.39 -26.81 10.37
C LEU A 206 31.61 -26.09 9.04
#